data_AF-A0A822A6K3-F1
#
_entry.id   AF-A0A822A6K3-F1
#
_cell.length_a   1.000
_cell.length_b   1.000
_cell.length_c   1.000
_cell.angle_alpha   90.00
_cell.angle_beta   90.00
_cell.angle_gamma   90.00
#
_symmetry.space_group_name_H-M   'P 1'
#
loop_
_entity.id
_entity.type
_entity.pdbx_description
1 polymer ?
#
loop_
_entity_poly.entity_id
_entity_poly.type
_entity_poly.pdbx_seq_one_letter_code
_entity_poly.pdbx_strand_id
1 'polypeptide(L)'
;STDVTDNEPLPEIYKCSLQARIFTPTHSTFKSIESTYLRLLIGPGILLNLLCLFILSRSKLSNKSTTILFLRVLALFDILSIVLKYIRAEMNYQSLEKGHEIFLLIPSVCKVLYVLMNACISIGMWTVVFMSL
;
A
#
# COMPACT_ATOMS: atom_id res chain seq x y z
N SER A 1 44.83 42.03 -5.83
CA SER A 1 45.25 40.64 -6.06
C SER A 1 44.32 39.73 -5.27
N THR A 2 43.62 38.82 -5.97
CA THR A 2 42.90 37.60 -5.50
C THR A 2 41.83 37.82 -4.41
N ASP A 3 40.63 37.25 -4.41
CA ASP A 3 40.01 36.10 -5.08
C ASP A 3 38.48 36.18 -4.78
N VAL A 4 37.57 36.06 -5.75
CA VAL A 4 36.83 34.84 -6.14
C VAL A 4 35.58 34.54 -5.28
N THR A 5 34.43 34.65 -5.95
CA THR A 5 33.09 34.02 -5.77
C THR A 5 32.41 34.02 -4.40
N ASP A 6 31.14 34.42 -4.35
CA ASP A 6 30.05 33.43 -4.31
C ASP A 6 28.66 34.07 -4.18
N ASN A 7 27.79 33.69 -5.13
CA ASN A 7 26.37 33.39 -4.99
C ASN A 7 25.59 34.15 -3.90
N GLU A 8 24.80 35.16 -4.32
CA GLU A 8 23.65 35.60 -3.54
C GLU A 8 22.77 34.39 -3.19
N PRO A 9 22.52 34.10 -1.90
CA PRO A 9 21.57 33.07 -1.54
C PRO A 9 20.18 33.58 -1.89
N LEU A 10 19.49 32.85 -2.78
CA LEU A 10 18.06 33.05 -3.03
C LEU A 10 17.31 33.08 -1.67
N PRO A 11 16.42 34.06 -1.45
CA PRO A 11 15.77 34.25 -0.17
C PRO A 11 14.98 32.99 0.26
N GLU A 12 15.20 32.56 1.50
CA GLU A 12 14.61 31.39 2.19
C GLU A 12 13.07 31.37 2.28
N ILE A 13 12.40 32.36 1.71
CA ILE A 13 10.96 32.60 1.83
C ILE A 13 10.14 31.53 1.05
N TYR A 14 10.77 30.75 0.17
CA TYR A 14 10.08 29.72 -0.61
C TYR A 14 10.17 28.29 -0.05
N LYS A 15 11.03 28.00 0.95
CA LYS A 15 11.11 26.65 1.55
C LYS A 15 10.07 26.40 2.63
N CYS A 16 9.51 27.46 3.22
CA CYS A 16 8.59 27.35 4.36
C CYS A 16 7.09 27.26 3.97
N SER A 17 6.75 27.20 2.68
CA SER A 17 5.34 27.18 2.23
C SER A 17 4.81 25.79 1.81
N LEU A 18 5.69 24.86 1.43
CA LEU A 18 5.28 23.50 1.07
C LEU A 18 5.03 22.63 2.31
N GLN A 19 5.89 22.76 3.33
CA GLN A 19 5.82 21.98 4.57
C GLN A 19 4.66 22.43 5.46
N ALA A 20 4.32 23.72 5.45
CA ALA A 20 3.18 24.29 6.17
C ALA A 20 1.82 23.94 5.53
N ARG A 21 1.75 23.74 4.20
CA ARG A 21 0.51 23.28 3.53
C ARG A 21 0.15 21.81 3.81
N ILE A 22 1.13 21.00 4.21
CA ILE A 22 0.93 19.57 4.52
C ILE A 22 0.47 19.39 5.98
N PHE A 23 0.67 20.39 6.85
CA PHE A 23 0.34 20.35 8.27
C PHE A 23 -0.83 21.29 8.62
N THR A 24 -1.96 21.16 7.92
CA THR A 24 -3.22 21.63 8.48
C THR A 24 -3.80 20.57 9.43
N PRO A 25 -4.43 20.95 10.56
CA PRO A 25 -5.10 20.00 11.46
C PRO A 25 -6.21 19.20 10.74
N THR A 26 -6.71 19.73 9.63
CA THR A 26 -7.57 19.01 8.69
C THR A 26 -6.83 17.89 7.95
N HIS A 27 -5.58 18.05 7.53
CA HIS A 27 -4.81 16.98 6.89
C HIS A 27 -4.48 15.85 7.88
N SER A 28 -4.11 16.17 9.12
CA SER A 28 -3.82 15.13 10.13
C SER A 28 -5.07 14.36 10.53
N THR A 29 -6.22 15.02 10.69
CA THR A 29 -7.50 14.37 10.96
C THR A 29 -7.99 13.53 9.77
N PHE A 30 -7.88 14.04 8.53
CA PHE A 30 -8.26 13.27 7.34
C PHE A 30 -7.39 12.02 7.17
N LYS A 31 -6.08 12.13 7.42
CA LYS A 31 -5.13 11.00 7.36
C LYS A 31 -5.39 9.97 8.46
N SER A 32 -5.77 10.41 9.66
CA SER A 32 -6.17 9.53 10.76
C SER A 32 -7.48 8.80 10.43
N ILE A 33 -8.45 9.51 9.84
CA ILE A 33 -9.73 8.95 9.40
C ILE A 33 -9.47 7.91 8.29
N GLU A 34 -8.71 8.27 7.26
CA GLU A 34 -8.35 7.39 6.16
C GLU A 34 -7.66 6.11 6.64
N SER A 35 -6.70 6.22 7.57
CA SER A 35 -6.04 5.07 8.19
C SER A 35 -7.01 4.17 8.95
N THR A 36 -7.94 4.75 9.71
CA THR A 36 -8.97 4.01 10.45
C THR A 36 -9.96 3.32 9.52
N TYR A 37 -10.42 4.00 8.46
CA TYR A 37 -11.28 3.41 7.43
C TYR A 37 -10.57 2.27 6.70
N LEU A 38 -9.29 2.44 6.36
CA LEU A 38 -8.48 1.40 5.74
C LEU A 38 -8.41 0.16 6.64
N ARG A 39 -8.13 0.35 7.94
CA ARG A 39 -8.12 -0.74 8.94
C ARG A 39 -9.48 -1.44 9.06
N LEU A 40 -10.58 -0.68 9.01
CA LEU A 40 -11.94 -1.24 9.09
C LEU A 40 -12.30 -2.07 7.85
N LEU A 41 -11.84 -1.67 6.65
CA LEU A 41 -12.08 -2.38 5.39
C LEU A 41 -11.20 -3.62 5.19
N ILE A 42 -10.00 -3.63 5.78
CA ILE A 42 -9.05 -4.74 5.68
C ILE A 42 -9.61 -6.03 6.30
N GLY A 43 -10.22 -5.94 7.47
CA GLY A 43 -10.77 -7.10 8.19
C GLY A 43 -11.81 -7.89 7.39
N PRO A 44 -12.92 -7.25 6.95
CA PRO A 44 -13.93 -7.88 6.10
C PRO A 44 -13.36 -8.39 4.77
N GLY A 45 -12.45 -7.63 4.14
CA GLY A 45 -11.82 -8.03 2.87
C GLY A 45 -11.00 -9.32 2.97
N ILE A 46 -10.21 -9.47 4.04
CA ILE A 46 -9.46 -10.72 4.30
C ILE A 46 -10.43 -11.86 4.61
N LEU A 47 -11.44 -11.62 5.45
CA LEU A 47 -12.41 -12.64 5.86
C LEU A 47 -13.17 -13.20 4.66
N LEU A 48 -13.69 -12.32 3.80
CA LEU A 48 -14.44 -12.71 2.59
C LEU A 48 -13.57 -13.53 1.63
N ASN A 49 -12.32 -13.11 1.38
CA ASN A 49 -11.43 -13.83 0.50
C ASN A 49 -10.96 -15.17 1.08
N LEU A 50 -10.74 -15.26 2.40
CA LEU A 50 -10.44 -16.53 3.06
C LEU A 50 -11.62 -17.50 3.01
N LEU A 51 -12.85 -17.01 3.24
CA LEU A 51 -14.06 -17.81 3.09
C LEU A 51 -14.22 -18.30 1.64
N CYS A 52 -13.98 -17.43 0.67
CA CYS A 52 -13.98 -17.77 -0.75
C CYS A 52 -12.97 -18.89 -1.04
N LEU A 53 -11.72 -18.72 -0.59
CA LEU A 53 -10.66 -19.71 -0.77
C LEU A 53 -11.03 -21.05 -0.10
N PHE A 54 -11.59 -21.02 1.10
CA PHE A 54 -12.01 -22.22 1.84
C PHE A 54 -13.14 -22.98 1.13
N ILE A 55 -14.16 -22.27 0.65
CA ILE A 55 -15.29 -22.87 -0.09
C ILE A 55 -14.78 -23.46 -1.40
N LEU A 56 -14.00 -22.69 -2.15
CA LEU A 56 -13.46 -23.12 -3.44
C LEU A 56 -12.46 -24.25 -3.28
N SER A 57 -11.73 -24.36 -2.16
CA SER A 57 -10.75 -25.41 -1.85
C SER A 57 -11.36 -26.80 -1.64
N ARG A 58 -12.69 -26.91 -1.48
CA ARG A 58 -13.35 -28.20 -1.30
C ARG A 58 -13.18 -29.10 -2.53
N SER A 59 -12.80 -30.35 -2.29
CA SER A 59 -12.48 -31.34 -3.33
C SER A 59 -13.59 -31.53 -4.37
N LYS A 60 -14.87 -31.38 -3.96
CA LYS A 60 -16.04 -31.49 -4.84
C LYS A 60 -16.11 -30.41 -5.93
N LEU A 61 -15.48 -29.26 -5.72
CA LEU A 61 -15.48 -28.09 -6.61
C LEU A 61 -14.12 -27.88 -7.27
N SER A 62 -13.04 -28.24 -6.57
CA SER A 62 -11.64 -27.89 -6.89
C SER A 62 -11.21 -28.02 -8.34
N ASN A 63 -11.49 -29.16 -8.97
CA ASN A 63 -10.91 -29.51 -10.26
C ASN A 63 -11.97 -29.63 -11.36
N LYS A 64 -13.20 -29.17 -11.09
CA LYS A 64 -14.29 -29.28 -12.06
C LYS A 64 -14.24 -28.23 -13.16
N SER A 65 -13.62 -27.08 -12.92
CA SER A 65 -13.60 -25.97 -13.87
C SER A 65 -12.33 -25.14 -13.74
N THR A 66 -11.78 -24.72 -14.87
CA THR A 66 -10.67 -23.77 -14.96
C THR A 66 -11.04 -22.41 -14.33
N THR A 67 -12.31 -22.01 -14.39
CA THR A 67 -12.82 -20.79 -13.74
C THR A 67 -12.65 -20.85 -12.22
N ILE A 68 -12.83 -22.02 -11.59
CA ILE A 68 -12.63 -22.20 -10.15
C ILE A 68 -11.16 -22.03 -9.78
N LEU A 69 -10.26 -22.49 -10.65
CA LEU A 69 -8.83 -22.30 -10.47
C LEU A 69 -8.46 -20.81 -10.54
N PHE A 70 -8.98 -20.08 -11.53
CA PHE A 70 -8.78 -18.63 -11.63
C PHE A 70 -9.38 -17.88 -10.42
N LEU A 71 -10.55 -18.29 -9.90
CA LEU A 71 -11.17 -17.65 -8.74
C LEU A 71 -10.33 -17.81 -7.47
N ARG A 72 -9.67 -18.97 -7.30
CA ARG A 72 -8.73 -19.18 -6.19
C ARG A 72 -7.50 -18.31 -6.32
N VAL A 73 -6.95 -18.20 -7.53
CA VAL A 73 -5.81 -17.31 -7.81
C VAL A 73 -6.19 -15.87 -7.47
N LEU A 74 -7.36 -15.42 -7.92
CA LEU A 74 -7.88 -14.08 -7.62
C LEU A 74 -8.01 -13.83 -6.12
N ALA A 75 -8.68 -14.73 -5.39
CA ALA A 75 -8.85 -14.59 -3.94
C ALA A 75 -7.50 -14.58 -3.18
N LEU A 76 -6.51 -15.35 -3.65
CA LEU A 76 -5.18 -15.38 -3.04
C LEU A 76 -4.41 -14.07 -3.26
N PHE A 77 -4.44 -13.52 -4.47
CA PHE A 77 -3.80 -12.24 -4.78
C PHE A 77 -4.53 -11.05 -4.15
N ASP A 78 -5.85 -11.14 -3.96
CA ASP A 78 -6.60 -10.15 -3.20
C ASP A 78 -6.20 -10.13 -1.72
N ILE A 79 -6.08 -11.29 -1.07
CA ILE A 79 -5.56 -11.39 0.31
C ILE A 79 -4.15 -10.79 0.38
N LEU A 80 -3.26 -11.18 -0.54
CA LEU A 80 -1.88 -10.72 -0.55
C LEU A 80 -1.80 -9.19 -0.73
N SER A 81 -2.61 -8.62 -1.64
CA SER A 81 -2.72 -7.18 -1.86
C SER A 81 -3.20 -6.44 -0.61
N ILE A 82 -4.23 -6.97 0.08
CA ILE A 82 -4.76 -6.38 1.31
C ILE A 82 -3.71 -6.43 2.44
N VAL A 83 -3.01 -7.55 2.61
CA VAL A 83 -1.95 -7.71 3.62
C VAL A 83 -0.79 -6.75 3.34
N LEU A 84 -0.35 -6.62 2.09
CA LEU A 84 0.73 -5.69 1.72
C LEU A 84 0.33 -4.23 1.96
N LYS A 85 -0.93 -3.86 1.67
CA LYS A 85 -1.47 -2.53 2.01
C LYS A 85 -1.48 -2.30 3.53
N TYR A 86 -1.87 -3.30 4.31
CA TYR A 86 -1.85 -3.23 5.77
C TYR A 86 -0.44 -3.02 6.32
N ILE A 87 0.52 -3.87 5.92
CA ILE A 87 1.93 -3.77 6.37
C ILE A 87 2.48 -2.38 6.05
N ARG A 88 2.21 -1.86 4.84
CA ARG A 88 2.64 -0.52 4.45
C ARG A 88 2.01 0.58 5.32
N ALA A 89 0.70 0.48 5.60
CA ALA A 89 0.01 1.44 6.45
C ALA A 89 0.58 1.42 7.88
N GLU A 90 0.85 0.22 8.41
CA GLU A 90 1.41 0.03 9.75
C GLU A 90 2.85 0.54 9.84
N MET A 91 3.69 0.26 8.84
CA MET A 91 5.05 0.81 8.77
C MET A 91 5.05 2.35 8.72
N ASN A 92 4.13 2.94 7.94
CA ASN A 92 3.99 4.39 7.89
C ASN A 92 3.52 4.97 9.22
N TYR A 93 2.62 4.28 9.93
CA TYR A 93 2.18 4.68 11.27
C TYR A 93 3.34 4.64 12.28
N GLN A 94 4.06 3.53 12.36
CA GLN A 94 5.19 3.38 13.28
C GLN A 94 6.35 4.31 12.97
N SER A 95 6.60 4.60 11.69
CA SER A 95 7.61 5.60 11.29
C SER A 95 7.27 7.01 11.80
N LEU A 96 5.98 7.34 11.88
CA LEU A 96 5.54 8.65 12.35
C LEU A 96 5.66 8.78 13.87
N GLU A 97 5.37 7.69 14.58
CA GLU A 97 5.32 7.64 16.05
C GLU A 97 6.71 7.47 16.68
N LYS A 98 7.63 6.72 16.04
CA LYS A 98 8.97 6.40 16.56
C LYS A 98 10.11 7.22 15.94
N GLY A 99 9.80 8.14 15.03
CA GLY A 99 10.61 9.31 14.67
C GLY A 99 11.95 9.12 13.95
N HIS A 100 12.79 8.14 14.29
CA HIS A 100 14.19 8.09 13.79
C HIS A 100 14.76 6.70 13.49
N GLU A 101 14.44 5.65 14.26
CA GLU A 101 15.16 4.36 14.12
C GLU A 101 14.72 3.52 12.92
N ILE A 102 13.49 3.73 12.42
CA ILE A 102 12.96 2.96 11.28
C ILE A 102 13.39 3.60 9.94
N PHE A 103 13.73 4.89 9.93
CA PHE A 103 13.91 5.71 8.72
C PHE A 103 15.03 5.22 7.78
N LEU A 104 16.04 4.53 8.31
CA LEU A 104 17.19 4.03 7.53
C LEU A 104 16.92 2.69 6.81
N LEU A 105 16.03 1.83 7.33
CA LEU A 105 15.62 0.58 6.66
C LEU A 105 14.41 0.78 5.73
N ILE A 106 13.68 1.87 5.93
CA ILE A 106 12.39 2.18 5.29
C ILE A 106 12.40 2.33 3.77
N PRO A 107 13.35 3.02 3.10
CA PRO A 107 13.14 3.40 1.71
C PRO A 107 13.18 2.21 0.74
N SER A 108 14.11 1.26 0.95
CA SER A 108 14.20 0.05 0.13
C SER A 108 13.03 -0.89 0.39
N VAL A 109 12.67 -1.13 1.65
CA VAL A 109 11.55 -1.99 2.05
C VAL A 109 10.22 -1.42 1.57
N CYS A 110 9.98 -0.12 1.72
CA CYS A 110 8.78 0.55 1.19
C CYS A 110 8.69 0.45 -0.34
N LYS A 111 9.82 0.58 -1.05
CA LYS A 111 9.86 0.41 -2.51
C LYS A 111 9.51 -1.01 -2.91
N VAL A 112 10.08 -2.02 -2.24
CA VAL A 112 9.78 -3.44 -2.50
C VAL A 112 8.32 -3.75 -2.22
N LEU A 113 7.78 -3.32 -1.07
CA LEU A 113 6.37 -3.51 -0.72
C LEU A 113 5.43 -2.83 -1.73
N TYR A 114 5.79 -1.65 -2.22
CA TYR A 114 5.03 -0.94 -3.24
C TYR A 114 5.00 -1.70 -4.57
N VAL A 115 6.17 -2.17 -5.04
CA VAL A 115 6.26 -2.96 -6.27
C VAL A 115 5.47 -4.26 -6.14
N LEU A 116 5.62 -4.96 -5.01
CA LEU A 116 4.92 -6.22 -4.76
C LEU A 116 3.40 -6.04 -4.69
N MET A 117 2.92 -4.98 -4.03
CA MET A 117 1.50 -4.62 -3.97
C MET A 117 0.94 -4.38 -5.37
N ASN A 118 1.62 -3.57 -6.18
CA ASN A 118 1.18 -3.27 -7.55
C ASN A 118 1.22 -4.53 -8.43
N ALA A 119 2.21 -5.40 -8.26
CA ALA A 119 2.28 -6.67 -8.96
C ALA A 119 1.07 -7.56 -8.62
N CYS A 120 0.69 -7.65 -7.34
CA CYS A 120 -0.49 -8.42 -6.92
C CYS A 120 -1.79 -7.88 -7.55
N ILE A 121 -1.97 -6.56 -7.53
CA ILE A 121 -3.14 -5.90 -8.15
C ILE A 121 -3.17 -6.17 -9.66
N SER A 122 -2.01 -6.05 -10.33
CA SER A 122 -1.88 -6.34 -11.76
C SER A 122 -2.25 -7.78 -12.09
N ILE A 123 -1.76 -8.76 -11.31
CA ILE A 123 -2.09 -10.17 -11.51
C ILE A 123 -3.60 -10.41 -11.33
N GLY A 124 -4.23 -9.77 -10.33
CA GLY A 124 -5.67 -9.83 -10.14
C GLY A 124 -6.45 -9.30 -11.35
N MET A 125 -6.07 -8.13 -11.87
CA MET A 125 -6.69 -7.56 -13.08
C MET A 125 -6.55 -8.48 -14.29
N TRP A 126 -5.34 -9.00 -14.56
CA TRP A 126 -5.14 -9.94 -15.67
C TRP A 126 -5.93 -11.23 -15.49
N THR A 127 -6.06 -11.74 -14.27
CA THR A 127 -6.89 -12.92 -13.98
C THR A 127 -8.35 -12.69 -14.35
N VAL A 128 -8.91 -11.51 -14.07
CA VAL A 128 -10.27 -11.14 -14.47
C VAL A 128 -10.41 -11.05 -15.98
N VAL A 129 -9.42 -10.47 -16.67
CA VAL A 129 -9.39 -10.41 -18.14
C VAL A 129 -9.38 -11.82 -18.73
N PHE A 130 -8.51 -12.70 -18.24
CA PHE A 130 -8.44 -14.09 -18.73
C PHE A 130 -9.68 -14.91 -18.42
N MET A 131 -10.41 -14.64 -17.33
CA MET A 131 -11.71 -15.28 -17.08
C MET A 131 -12.80 -14.83 -18.06
N SER A 132 -12.68 -13.60 -18.57
CA SER A 132 -13.67 -12.98 -19.44
C SER A 132 -13.49 -13.36 -20.92
N LEU A 133 -12.29 -13.85 -21.26
CA LEU A 133 -11.95 -14.42 -22.57
C LEU A 133 -12.36 -15.89 -22.63
#